data_AF-A0A6I2ZWE2-F1
#
_entry.id   AF-A0A6I2ZWE2-F1
#
_cell.length_a   1.000
_cell.length_b   1.000
_cell.length_c   1.000
_cell.angle_alpha   90.00
_cell.angle_beta   90.00
_cell.angle_gamma   90.00
#
_symmetry.space_group_name_H-M   'P 1'
#
loop_
_entity.id
_entity.type
_entity.pdbx_description
1 polymer ?
#
loop_
_entity_poly.entity_id
_entity_poly.type
_entity_poly.pdbx_seq_one_letter_code
_entity_poly.pdbx_strand_id
1 'polypeptide(L)'
;MSEEFVTAEADPIERAAESALRPRSLDDFVGQQRVRDQLGLVLQAAMARGTSADHVLFAGPPGLGKTTLAMIVAQEMGMPLRLTSGPALQHAGDLAALLSDIR
;
A
#
# COMPACT_ATOMS: atom_id res chain seq x y z
N MET A 1 2.79 19.86 36.16
CA MET A 1 2.40 18.76 35.26
C MET A 1 2.24 19.38 33.89
N SER A 2 3.21 19.16 33.01
CA SER A 2 3.18 19.64 31.63
C SER A 2 2.15 18.83 30.85
N GLU A 3 1.10 19.50 30.37
CA GLU A 3 0.15 18.92 29.41
C GLU A 3 0.88 18.68 28.10
N GLU A 4 1.20 17.41 27.84
CA GLU A 4 1.72 16.96 26.56
C GLU A 4 0.55 16.89 25.58
N PHE A 5 0.40 17.93 24.75
CA PHE A 5 -0.59 17.96 23.70
C PHE A 5 -0.22 16.94 22.64
N VAL A 6 -0.99 15.84 22.53
CA VAL A 6 -0.87 14.89 21.42
C VAL A 6 -1.34 15.61 20.14
N THR A 7 -0.41 15.94 19.26
CA THR A 7 -0.72 16.49 17.93
C THR A 7 -1.05 15.35 16.97
N ALA A 8 -2.05 15.56 16.10
CA ALA A 8 -2.46 14.56 15.11
C ALA A 8 -1.41 14.35 13.99
N GLU A 9 -0.46 15.28 13.84
CA GLU A 9 0.59 15.20 12.84
C GLU A 9 1.88 14.65 13.47
N ALA A 10 2.35 13.53 12.92
CA ALA A 10 3.64 12.96 13.26
C ALA A 10 4.80 13.85 12.76
N ASP A 11 5.82 13.99 13.60
CA ASP A 11 7.11 14.64 13.28
C ASP A 11 7.82 13.87 12.13
N PRO A 12 8.58 14.54 11.24
CA PRO A 12 9.46 13.89 10.26
C PRO A 12 10.24 12.64 10.73
N ILE A 13 10.78 12.66 11.95
CA ILE A 13 11.50 11.54 12.58
C ILE A 13 10.54 10.38 12.85
N GLU A 14 9.35 10.66 13.38
CA GLU A 14 8.33 9.64 13.63
C GLU A 14 7.83 9.02 12.31
N ARG A 15 7.63 9.83 11.26
CA ARG A 15 7.25 9.32 9.93
C ARG A 15 8.34 8.44 9.32
N ALA A 16 9.61 8.82 9.49
CA ALA A 16 10.75 8.03 9.03
C ALA A 16 10.84 6.69 9.79
N ALA A 17 10.65 6.72 11.11
CA ALA A 17 10.61 5.53 11.94
C ALA A 17 9.42 4.62 11.57
N GLU A 18 8.23 5.18 11.37
CA GLU A 18 7.05 4.44 10.92
C GLU A 18 7.31 3.75 9.58
N SER A 19 7.90 4.46 8.61
CA SER A 19 8.28 3.88 7.32
C SER A 19 9.28 2.73 7.45
N ALA A 20 10.26 2.86 8.36
CA ALA A 20 11.23 1.81 8.63
C ALA A 20 10.62 0.56 9.30
N LEU A 21 9.54 0.71 10.06
CA LEU A 21 8.82 -0.36 10.73
C LEU A 21 7.81 -1.09 9.84
N ARG A 22 7.48 -0.53 8.66
CA ARG A 22 6.52 -1.16 7.76
C ARG A 22 7.11 -2.45 7.16
N PRO A 23 6.36 -3.57 7.18
CA PRO A 23 6.77 -4.81 6.55
C PRO A 23 6.95 -4.64 5.04
N ARG A 24 7.91 -5.39 4.47
CA ARG A 24 8.31 -5.29 3.05
C ARG A 24 7.86 -6.47 2.21
N SER A 25 7.55 -7.60 2.84
CA SER A 25 7.05 -8.81 2.20
C SER A 25 5.72 -9.26 2.83
N LEU A 26 5.01 -10.16 2.16
CA LEU A 26 3.82 -10.80 2.75
C LEU A 26 4.18 -11.63 3.98
N ASP A 27 5.39 -12.15 4.07
CA ASP A 27 5.86 -12.95 5.22
C ASP A 27 6.09 -12.10 6.46
N ASP A 28 6.54 -10.86 6.28
CA ASP A 28 6.73 -9.87 7.36
C ASP A 28 5.41 -9.26 7.85
N PHE A 29 4.32 -9.39 7.08
CA PHE A 29 3.03 -8.81 7.43
C PHE A 29 2.36 -9.61 8.57
N VAL A 30 2.35 -9.04 9.77
CA VAL A 30 1.81 -9.72 10.96
C VAL A 30 0.28 -9.71 10.97
N GLY A 31 -0.31 -10.88 11.22
CA GLY A 31 -1.77 -11.07 11.27
C GLY A 31 -2.39 -11.24 9.88
N GLN A 32 -3.73 -11.09 9.80
CA GLN A 32 -4.49 -11.17 8.53
C GLN A 32 -4.16 -12.42 7.66
N GLN A 33 -3.91 -13.58 8.29
CA GLN A 33 -3.40 -14.79 7.61
C GLN A 33 -4.17 -15.13 6.32
N ARG A 34 -5.50 -15.14 6.39
CA ARG A 34 -6.35 -15.43 5.23
C ARG A 34 -6.12 -14.46 4.06
N VAL A 35 -5.95 -13.16 4.34
CA VAL A 35 -5.69 -12.15 3.31
C VAL A 35 -4.31 -12.36 2.70
N ARG A 36 -3.30 -12.65 3.54
CA ARG A 36 -1.93 -12.94 3.09
C ARG A 36 -1.88 -14.17 2.18
N ASP A 37 -2.53 -15.26 2.57
CA ASP A 37 -2.55 -16.51 1.79
C ASP A 37 -3.25 -16.30 0.43
N GLN A 38 -4.40 -15.63 0.43
CA GLN A 38 -5.15 -15.33 -0.80
C GLN A 38 -4.37 -14.42 -1.73
N LEU A 39 -3.78 -13.35 -1.19
CA LEU A 39 -2.98 -12.42 -1.97
C LEU A 39 -1.72 -13.09 -2.53
N GLY A 40 -1.01 -13.86 -1.69
CA GLY A 40 0.17 -14.63 -2.09
C GLY A 40 -0.13 -15.57 -3.25
N LEU A 41 -1.25 -16.30 -3.20
CA LEU A 41 -1.68 -17.17 -4.30
C LEU A 41 -1.88 -16.40 -5.62
N VAL A 42 -2.56 -15.24 -5.56
CA VAL A 42 -2.82 -14.40 -6.73
C VAL A 42 -1.51 -13.85 -7.33
N LEU A 43 -0.61 -13.33 -6.48
CA LEU A 43 0.67 -12.77 -6.93
C LEU A 43 1.57 -13.85 -7.51
N GLN A 44 1.71 -15.00 -6.84
CA GLN A 44 2.49 -16.12 -7.36
C GLN A 44 1.98 -16.61 -8.71
N ALA A 45 0.66 -16.69 -8.88
CA ALA A 45 0.07 -17.09 -10.15
C ALA A 45 0.33 -16.06 -11.27
N ALA A 46 0.29 -14.77 -10.97
CA ALA A 46 0.61 -13.70 -11.93
C ALA A 46 2.09 -13.71 -12.32
N MET A 47 2.99 -13.81 -11.34
CA MET A 47 4.44 -13.91 -11.56
C MET A 47 4.80 -15.14 -12.40
N ALA A 48 4.21 -16.30 -12.11
CA ALA A 48 4.44 -17.53 -12.88
C ALA A 48 4.02 -17.41 -14.35
N ARG A 49 3.04 -16.54 -14.66
CA ARG A 49 2.61 -16.25 -16.02
C ARG A 49 3.39 -15.11 -16.68
N GLY A 50 4.22 -14.38 -15.93
CA GLY A 50 4.86 -13.15 -16.40
C GLY A 50 3.85 -12.04 -16.73
N THR A 51 2.70 -12.03 -16.06
CA THR A 51 1.64 -11.02 -16.26
C THR A 51 1.50 -10.12 -15.04
N SER A 52 0.84 -8.98 -15.18
CA SER A 52 0.41 -8.19 -14.03
C SER A 52 -0.54 -9.00 -13.13
N ALA A 53 -0.53 -8.69 -11.84
CA ALA A 53 -1.57 -9.18 -10.92
C ALA A 53 -2.93 -8.59 -11.30
N ASP A 54 -4.00 -9.33 -11.00
CA ASP A 54 -5.36 -8.83 -11.16
C ASP A 54 -5.61 -7.62 -10.24
N HIS A 55 -6.61 -6.78 -10.58
CA HIS A 55 -6.96 -5.63 -9.75
C HIS A 55 -7.49 -6.07 -8.38
N VAL A 56 -6.97 -5.46 -7.31
CA VAL A 56 -7.32 -5.78 -5.92
C VAL A 56 -7.97 -4.58 -5.23
N LEU A 57 -9.05 -4.83 -4.49
CA LEU A 57 -9.68 -3.86 -3.60
C LEU A 57 -9.46 -4.27 -2.14
N PHE A 58 -8.74 -3.44 -1.38
CA PHE A 58 -8.61 -3.61 0.07
C PHE A 58 -9.70 -2.82 0.80
N ALA A 59 -10.58 -3.52 1.51
CA ALA A 59 -11.65 -2.91 2.30
C ALA A 59 -11.48 -3.23 3.80
N GLY A 60 -11.74 -2.23 4.65
CA GLY A 60 -11.72 -2.39 6.09
C GLY A 60 -11.45 -1.09 6.86
N PRO A 61 -11.60 -1.10 8.20
CA PRO A 61 -11.30 0.03 9.08
C PRO A 61 -9.90 0.66 8.86
N PRO A 62 -9.70 1.94 9.24
CA PRO A 62 -8.37 2.57 9.22
C PRO A 62 -7.38 1.81 10.12
N GLY A 63 -6.08 1.88 9.80
CA GLY A 63 -5.02 1.26 10.60
C GLY A 63 -4.73 -0.22 10.34
N LEU A 64 -5.54 -0.93 9.53
CA LEU A 64 -5.35 -2.36 9.26
C LEU A 64 -4.26 -2.68 8.20
N GLY A 65 -3.41 -1.73 7.84
CA GLY A 65 -2.30 -1.97 6.91
C GLY A 65 -2.69 -2.08 5.44
N LYS A 66 -3.83 -1.54 5.00
CA LYS A 66 -4.26 -1.54 3.58
C LYS A 66 -3.21 -0.90 2.65
N THR A 67 -2.71 0.27 3.01
CA THR A 67 -1.66 0.96 2.25
C THR A 67 -0.36 0.16 2.26
N THR A 68 -0.02 -0.47 3.39
CA THR A 68 1.15 -1.34 3.52
C THR A 68 1.03 -2.57 2.61
N LEU A 69 -0.14 -3.23 2.55
CA LEU A 69 -0.38 -4.35 1.64
C LEU A 69 -0.22 -3.93 0.17
N ALA A 70 -0.70 -2.74 -0.22
CA ALA A 70 -0.49 -2.25 -1.58
C ALA A 70 1.00 -2.03 -1.90
N MET A 71 1.80 -1.56 -0.92
CA MET A 71 3.25 -1.44 -1.06
C MET A 71 3.93 -2.81 -1.20
N ILE A 72 3.52 -3.79 -0.40
CA ILE A 72 4.02 -5.17 -0.50
C ILE A 72 3.70 -5.75 -1.87
N VAL A 73 2.46 -5.59 -2.39
CA VAL A 73 2.08 -6.08 -3.72
C VAL A 73 3.02 -5.54 -4.80
N ALA A 74 3.31 -4.24 -4.80
CA ALA A 74 4.21 -3.64 -5.76
C ALA A 74 5.64 -4.20 -5.64
N GLN A 75 6.12 -4.37 -4.42
CA GLN A 75 7.44 -4.93 -4.12
C GLN A 75 7.58 -6.38 -4.59
N GLU A 76 6.62 -7.24 -4.28
CA GLU A 76 6.59 -8.65 -4.67
C GLU A 76 6.52 -8.81 -6.20
N MET A 77 5.76 -7.94 -6.87
CA MET A 77 5.67 -7.91 -8.33
C MET A 77 6.89 -7.24 -9.00
N GLY A 78 7.80 -6.62 -8.25
CA GLY A 78 8.95 -5.89 -8.79
C GLY A 78 8.57 -4.67 -9.63
N MET A 79 7.43 -4.03 -9.35
CA MET A 79 6.86 -2.93 -10.13
C MET A 79 6.80 -1.62 -9.32
N PRO A 80 6.88 -0.45 -9.96
CA PRO A 80 6.73 0.82 -9.27
C PRO A 80 5.31 1.00 -8.70
N LEU A 81 5.21 1.59 -7.50
CA LEU A 81 3.94 1.95 -6.89
C LEU A 81 3.63 3.43 -7.12
N ARG A 82 2.42 3.73 -7.61
CA ARG A 82 1.87 5.10 -7.62
C ARG A 82 0.75 5.20 -6.58
N LEU A 83 0.93 6.09 -5.61
CA LEU A 83 -0.05 6.37 -4.56
C LEU A 83 -0.86 7.60 -4.94
N THR A 84 -2.18 7.51 -4.79
CA THR A 84 -3.10 8.64 -4.93
C THR A 84 -4.29 8.45 -3.98
N SER A 85 -5.15 9.45 -3.88
CA SER A 85 -6.38 9.39 -3.11
C SER A 85 -7.55 9.95 -3.93
N GLY A 86 -8.77 9.56 -3.59
CA GLY A 86 -9.97 10.10 -4.25
C GLY A 86 -10.01 11.63 -4.27
N PRO A 87 -9.80 12.32 -3.13
CA PRO A 87 -9.76 13.79 -3.10
C PRO A 87 -8.66 14.43 -3.97
N ALA A 88 -7.59 13.70 -4.27
CA ALA A 88 -6.51 14.17 -5.16
C ALA A 88 -6.87 14.03 -6.65
N LEU A 89 -7.94 13.29 -6.98
CA LEU A 89 -8.44 13.09 -8.34
C LEU A 89 -9.77 13.83 -8.50
N GLN A 90 -9.70 15.13 -8.75
CA GLN A 90 -10.88 16.00 -8.79
C GLN A 90 -11.56 16.01 -10.16
N HIS A 91 -10.77 15.79 -11.22
CA HIS A 91 -11.23 15.82 -12.60
C HIS A 91 -10.76 14.57 -13.35
N ALA A 92 -11.50 14.18 -14.40
CA ALA A 92 -11.13 13.04 -15.24
C ALA A 92 -9.72 13.17 -15.86
N GLY A 93 -9.27 14.41 -16.09
CA GLY A 93 -7.92 14.71 -16.58
C GLY A 93 -6.80 14.29 -15.62
N ASP A 94 -7.03 14.36 -14.30
CA ASP A 94 -6.02 13.99 -13.29
C ASP A 94 -5.71 12.49 -13.35
N LEU A 95 -6.77 11.68 -13.48
CA LEU A 95 -6.64 10.24 -13.65
C LEU A 95 -5.98 9.90 -14.99
N ALA A 96 -6.40 10.57 -16.07
CA ALA A 96 -5.80 10.35 -17.40
C ALA A 96 -4.30 10.66 -17.41
N ALA A 97 -3.87 11.74 -16.75
CA ALA A 97 -2.46 12.10 -16.61
C ALA A 97 -1.69 11.02 -15.83
N LEU A 98 -2.24 10.55 -14.71
CA LEU A 98 -1.63 9.51 -13.88
C LEU A 98 -1.46 8.19 -14.64
N LEU A 99 -2.47 7.78 -15.43
CA LEU A 99 -2.44 6.55 -16.22
C LEU A 99 -1.51 6.64 -17.45
N SER A 100 -1.36 7.83 -18.03
CA SER A 100 -0.51 8.04 -19.21
C SER A 100 0.99 7.87 -18.91
N ASP A 101 1.38 8.07 -17.65
CA ASP A 101 2.76 7.94 -17.15
C ASP A 101 3.14 6.49 -16.76
N ILE A 102 2.24 5.52 -16.97
CA ILE A 102 2.45 4.09 -16.64
C ILE A 102 2.84 3.28 -17.90
N ARG A 103 3.57 3.91 -18.82
CA ARG A 103 4.02 3.30 -20.08
C ARG A 103 5.26 2.43 -19.91
#